data_AF-A0A6N6MFY6-F1
#
_entry.id   AF-A0A6N6MFY6-F1
#
_cell.length_a   1.000
_cell.length_b   1.000
_cell.length_c   1.000
_cell.angle_alpha   90.00
_cell.angle_beta   90.00
_cell.angle_gamma   90.00
#
_symmetry.space_group_name_H-M   'P 1'
#
loop_
_entity.id
_entity.type
_entity.pdbx_description
1 polymer ?
#
loop_
_entity_poly.entity_id
_entity_poly.type
_entity_poly.pdbx_seq_one_letter_code
_entity_poly.pdbx_strand_id
1 'polypeptide(L)' 'MSEGATASDSPFIKGRNARHYGKLRDSCPYPEGSEERSAWLQAYDEAGDNAAEQDLGTVDDVQKPG' A
#
# COMPACT_ATOMS: atom_id res chain seq x y z
N MET A 1 -24.04 7.98 19.78
CA MET A 1 -22.65 7.54 19.62
C MET A 1 -22.51 7.07 18.18
N SER A 2 -22.09 7.96 17.27
CA SER A 2 -21.74 7.55 15.90
C SER A 2 -20.27 7.19 15.92
N GLU A 3 -19.98 6.12 16.67
CA GLU A 3 -18.66 5.53 16.79
C GLU A 3 -18.20 5.14 15.40
N GLY A 4 -17.02 5.62 15.04
CA GLY A 4 -16.44 5.36 13.74
C GLY A 4 -16.60 3.88 13.40
N ALA A 5 -17.18 3.60 12.23
CA ALA A 5 -16.63 2.53 11.42
C ALA A 5 -15.13 2.83 11.41
N THR A 6 -14.38 2.11 12.26
CA THR A 6 -12.97 2.35 12.51
C THR A 6 -12.33 2.55 11.16
N ALA A 7 -11.59 3.65 10.94
CA ALA A 7 -11.08 3.99 9.61
C ALA A 7 -10.49 2.76 8.88
N SER A 8 -9.96 1.79 9.64
CA SER A 8 -9.60 0.42 9.27
C SER A 8 -10.57 -0.38 8.39
N ASP A 9 -11.90 -0.18 8.42
CA ASP A 9 -12.84 -0.94 7.59
C ASP A 9 -13.16 -0.29 6.24
N SER A 10 -12.75 0.95 6.01
CA SER A 10 -12.96 1.59 4.71
C SER A 10 -12.17 0.86 3.60
N PRO A 11 -12.72 0.71 2.38
CA PRO A 11 -12.04 0.04 1.26
C PRO A 11 -10.65 0.59 1.00
N PHE A 12 -10.49 1.91 1.15
CA PHE A 12 -9.20 2.60 1.08
C PHE A 12 -8.18 2.04 2.11
N ILE A 13 -8.55 1.96 3.39
CA ILE A 13 -7.62 1.46 4.42
C ILE A 13 -7.35 -0.04 4.25
N LYS A 14 -8.32 -0.82 3.79
CA LYS A 14 -8.09 -2.24 3.44
C LYS A 14 -7.09 -2.39 2.29
N GLY A 15 -7.11 -1.51 1.30
CA GLY A 15 -6.18 -1.49 0.17
C GLY A 15 -4.74 -1.25 0.58
N ARG A 16 -4.51 -0.18 1.35
CA ARG A 16 -3.19 0.13 1.92
C ARG A 16 -2.66 -1.02 2.79
N ASN A 17 -3.50 -1.57 3.67
CA ASN A 17 -3.10 -2.71 4.51
C ASN A 17 -2.73 -3.93 3.67
N ALA A 18 -3.50 -4.24 2.62
CA ALA A 18 -3.20 -5.37 1.75
C ALA A 18 -1.78 -5.27 1.18
N ARG A 19 -1.34 -4.07 0.78
CA ARG A 19 0.05 -3.85 0.34
C ARG A 19 1.07 -4.05 1.46
N HIS A 20 0.83 -3.48 2.64
CA HIS A 20 1.72 -3.66 3.80
C HIS A 20 1.89 -5.14 4.20
N TYR A 21 0.83 -5.94 4.05
CA TYR A 21 0.86 -7.38 4.31
C TYR A 21 1.30 -8.23 3.11
N GLY A 22 1.71 -7.62 1.99
CA GLY A 22 2.19 -8.33 0.80
C GLY A 22 1.12 -9.10 0.02
N LYS A 23 -0.16 -8.75 0.20
CA LYS A 23 -1.24 -9.28 -0.67
C LYS A 23 -1.09 -8.71 -2.07
N LEU A 24 -1.62 -9.42 -3.06
CA LEU A 24 -1.63 -8.97 -4.45
C LEU A 24 -2.80 -8.02 -4.71
N ARG A 25 -2.66 -7.16 -5.72
CA ARG A 25 -3.71 -6.26 -6.20
C ARG A 25 -5.00 -7.02 -6.60
N ASP A 26 -4.84 -8.24 -7.11
CA ASP A 26 -5.93 -9.12 -7.54
C ASP A 26 -6.71 -9.73 -6.34
N SER A 27 -6.14 -9.73 -5.14
CA SER A 27 -6.85 -10.15 -3.91
C SER A 27 -7.90 -9.14 -3.42
N CYS A 28 -8.22 -8.11 -4.23
CA CYS A 28 -9.25 -7.15 -3.94
C CYS A 28 -10.63 -7.85 -3.88
N PRO A 29 -11.35 -7.80 -2.74
CA PRO A 29 -12.63 -8.51 -2.59
C PRO A 29 -13.80 -7.81 -3.30
N TYR A 30 -13.58 -6.61 -3.82
CA TYR A 30 -14.62 -5.78 -4.41
C TYR A 30 -14.76 -6.04 -5.93
N PRO A 31 -16.00 -6.08 -6.45
CA PRO A 31 -16.24 -6.37 -7.86
C PRO A 31 -15.69 -5.26 -8.77
N GLU A 32 -15.41 -5.64 -10.01
CA GLU A 32 -14.94 -4.71 -11.04
C GLU A 32 -16.00 -3.63 -11.33
N GLY A 33 -15.56 -2.38 -11.39
CA GLY A 33 -16.43 -1.22 -11.60
C GLY A 33 -17.04 -0.61 -10.34
N SER A 34 -16.90 -1.24 -9.17
CA SER A 34 -17.37 -0.66 -7.90
C SER A 34 -16.47 0.48 -7.41
N GLU A 35 -17.09 1.47 -6.77
CA GLU A 35 -16.37 2.58 -6.12
C GLU A 35 -15.43 2.07 -5.02
N GLU A 36 -15.84 1.04 -4.28
CA GLU A 36 -14.98 0.42 -3.26
C GLU A 36 -13.71 -0.20 -3.86
N ARG A 37 -13.80 -0.82 -5.05
CA ARG A 37 -12.64 -1.38 -5.74
C ARG A 37 -11.69 -0.25 -6.15
N SER A 38 -12.21 0.83 -6.71
CA SER A 38 -11.40 2.00 -7.09
C SER A 38 -10.66 2.58 -5.89
N ALA A 39 -11.33 2.77 -4.75
CA ALA A 39 -10.72 3.28 -3.53
C ALA A 39 -9.67 2.31 -2.93
N TRP A 40 -9.94 0.99 -2.95
CA TRP A 40 -9.00 -0.03 -2.49
C TRP A 40 -7.74 -0.09 -3.36
N LEU A 41 -7.92 -0.07 -4.70
CA LEU A 41 -6.80 -0.14 -5.64
C LEU A 41 -5.93 1.11 -5.59
N GLN A 42 -6.53 2.29 -5.44
CA GLN A 42 -5.82 3.56 -5.26
C GLN A 42 -4.89 3.48 -4.04
N ALA A 43 -5.43 3.13 -2.87
CA ALA A 43 -4.64 3.05 -1.64
C ALA A 43 -3.57 1.94 -1.66
N TYR A 44 -3.84 0.82 -2.34
CA TYR A 44 -2.88 -0.26 -2.52
C TYR A 44 -1.67 0.19 -3.37
N ASP A 45 -1.95 0.93 -4.44
CA ASP A 45 -0.94 1.45 -5.37
C ASP A 45 -0.08 2.52 -4.69
N GLU A 46 -0.70 3.50 -4.04
CA GLU A 46 -0.01 4.54 -3.25
C GLU A 46 0.92 3.93 -2.19
N ALA A 47 0.46 2.88 -1.49
CA ALA A 47 1.27 2.19 -0.48
C ALA A 47 2.46 1.41 -1.07
N GLY A 48 2.39 1.06 -2.36
CA GLY A 48 3.40 0.26 -3.04
C GLY A 48 4.45 1.08 -3.76
N ASP A 49 4.07 2.26 -4.24
CA ASP A 49 4.96 3.22 -4.88
C ASP A 49 6.07 3.69 -3.92
N ASN A 50 5.71 3.96 -2.66
CA ASN A 50 6.65 4.30 -1.58
C ASN A 50 7.71 3.21 -1.28
N ALA A 51 7.52 1.96 -1.72
CA ALA A 51 8.51 0.89 -1.57
C ALA A 51 9.47 0.79 -2.77
N ALA A 52 9.07 1.27 -3.95
CA ALA A 52 9.94 1.33 -5.13
C ALA A 52 11.06 2.37 -4.98
N GLU A 53 10.87 3.35 -4.09
CA GLU A 53 11.84 4.42 -3.84
C GLU A 53 12.97 4.02 -2.86
N GLN A 54 12.94 2.81 -2.27
CA GLN A 54 13.96 2.36 -1.30
C GLN A 54 15.02 1.41 -1.85
N ASP A 55 14.96 1.01 -3.14
CA ASP A 55 15.91 0.06 -3.74
C ASP A 55 17.16 0.73 -4.35
N LEU A 56 17.19 2.06 -4.51
CA LEU A 56 18.27 2.76 -5.23
C LEU A 56 19.33 3.41 -4.33
N GLY A 57 19.38 3.07 -3.03
CA GLY A 57 20.09 3.88 -2.03
C GLY A 57 21.12 3.17 -1.15
N THR A 58 21.80 2.10 -1.61
CA THR A 58 23.05 1.68 -0.97
C THR A 58 24.20 1.79 -1.96
N VAL A 59 24.67 3.02 -2.15
CA VAL A 59 26.06 3.17 -2.61
C VAL A 59 26.91 2.84 -1.39
N ASP A 60 27.43 1.62 -1.38
CA ASP A 60 28.52 1.20 -0.50
C ASP A 60 29.72 2.09 -0.85
N ASP A 61 29.81 3.25 -0.20
CA ASP A 61 31.00 4.09 -0.27
C ASP A 61 32.10 3.41 0.56
N VAL A 62 32.76 2.47 -0.10
CA VAL A 62 34.03 1.91 0.28
C VAL A 62 35.10 3.01 0.24
N GLN A 63 35.14 3.89 1.24
CA GLN A 63 36.29 4.77 1.44
C GLN A 63 37.03 4.45 2.73
N LYS A 64 37.87 3.42 2.64
CA LYS A 64 39.12 3.33 3.40
C LYS A 64 40.29 3.21 2.43
N PRO A 65 41.10 4.25 2.32
CA PRO A 65 42.54 4.10 2.51
C PRO A 65 42.96 5.09 3.61
N GLY A 66 43.70 4.72 4.64
CA GLY A 66 45.00 4.07 4.60
C GLY A 66 45.93 5.00 5.38
#